data_AF-A0A094C3J6-F1
#
_entry.id   AF-A0A094C3J6-F1
#
_cell.length_a   1.000
_cell.length_b   1.000
_cell.length_c   1.000
_cell.angle_alpha   90.00
_cell.angle_beta   90.00
_cell.angle_gamma   90.00
#
_symmetry.space_group_name_H-M   'P 1'
#
loop_
_entity.id
_entity.type
_entity.pdbx_description
1 polymer ?
#
loop_
_entity_poly.entity_id
_entity_poly.type
_entity_poly.pdbx_seq_one_letter_code
_entity_poly.pdbx_strand_id
1 'polypeptide(L)'
;MRQGLEEGAKWELLVDGLPEAQAKIPFTYFAAPIKGGESPEKLHETYLALHKMARYAIDTFRERTKREEEEEMSYNLAFTDKLMVILPRVWEGLAFPTGLNDPKETGVVALNGTILGGTLLVKDELEWEALQRDGGMLKELLREIGVPFSEFSGEILGGRGLPSGVL
;
A
#
# COMPACT_ATOMS: atom_id res chain seq x y z
N MET A 1 0.24 11.38 -11.94
CA MET A 1 -0.38 10.30 -12.74
C MET A 1 -1.70 10.74 -13.38
N ARG A 2 -1.71 11.87 -14.11
CA ARG A 2 -2.92 12.28 -14.88
C ARG A 2 -2.86 11.78 -16.33
N GLN A 3 -1.66 11.62 -16.87
CA GLN A 3 -1.42 10.84 -18.09
C GLN A 3 -1.81 9.39 -17.83
N GLY A 4 -2.67 8.84 -18.69
CA GLY A 4 -3.27 7.50 -18.56
C GLY A 4 -4.70 7.49 -18.02
N LEU A 5 -5.23 8.62 -17.54
CA LEU A 5 -6.66 8.77 -17.25
C LEU A 5 -7.40 9.24 -18.50
N GLU A 6 -8.59 8.68 -18.73
CA GLU A 6 -9.47 9.10 -19.83
C GLU A 6 -9.74 10.60 -19.77
N GLU A 7 -9.85 11.23 -20.93
CA GLU A 7 -10.10 12.67 -21.03
C GLU A 7 -11.45 13.01 -20.36
N GLY A 8 -11.41 13.83 -19.31
CA GLY A 8 -12.58 14.16 -18.48
C GLY A 8 -12.71 13.35 -17.18
N ALA A 9 -11.86 12.35 -16.93
CA ALA A 9 -11.82 11.66 -15.65
C ALA A 9 -11.40 12.62 -14.52
N LYS A 10 -12.17 12.65 -13.44
CA LYS A 10 -11.80 13.36 -12.22
C LYS A 10 -10.72 12.55 -11.50
N TRP A 11 -9.64 13.22 -11.12
CA TRP A 11 -8.65 12.61 -10.24
C TRP A 11 -9.24 12.56 -8.83
N GLU A 12 -9.22 11.38 -8.23
CA GLU A 12 -9.67 11.12 -6.87
C GLU A 12 -8.54 10.46 -6.08
N LEU A 13 -8.55 10.62 -4.76
CA LEU A 13 -7.56 9.98 -3.90
C LEU A 13 -7.74 8.47 -4.00
N LEU A 14 -6.63 7.73 -4.18
CA LEU A 14 -6.68 6.27 -4.24
C LEU A 14 -7.39 5.68 -3.02
N VAL A 15 -7.11 6.21 -1.81
CA VAL A 15 -7.70 5.77 -0.54
C VAL A 15 -9.23 5.75 -0.56
N ASP A 16 -9.87 6.72 -1.24
CA ASP A 16 -11.32 6.85 -1.29
C ASP A 16 -11.98 5.75 -2.15
N GLY A 17 -11.25 5.16 -3.10
CA GLY A 17 -11.71 4.05 -3.94
C GLY A 17 -11.13 2.68 -3.56
N LEU A 18 -10.35 2.60 -2.49
CA LEU A 18 -9.78 1.32 -2.02
C LEU A 18 -10.85 0.29 -1.63
N PRO A 19 -11.97 0.64 -0.95
CA PRO A 19 -12.99 -0.36 -0.60
C PRO A 19 -13.49 -1.17 -1.81
N GLU A 20 -13.57 -0.55 -2.99
CA GLU A 20 -14.02 -1.17 -4.23
C GLU A 20 -12.87 -1.79 -5.07
N ALA A 21 -11.62 -1.48 -4.72
CA ALA A 21 -10.43 -1.85 -5.48
C ALA A 21 -9.57 -2.96 -4.83
N GLN A 22 -10.02 -3.56 -3.71
CA GLN A 22 -9.21 -4.51 -2.90
C GLN A 22 -8.54 -5.63 -3.72
N ALA A 23 -9.24 -6.24 -4.68
CA ALA A 23 -8.69 -7.32 -5.51
C ALA A 23 -7.75 -6.84 -6.64
N LYS A 24 -7.62 -5.52 -6.84
CA LYS A 24 -6.85 -4.90 -7.95
C LYS A 24 -5.54 -4.28 -7.48
N ILE A 25 -5.34 -4.12 -6.18
CA ILE A 25 -4.15 -3.52 -5.58
C ILE A 25 -3.17 -4.63 -5.17
N PRO A 26 -1.87 -4.55 -5.53
CA PRO A 26 -0.93 -5.66 -5.37
C PRO A 26 -0.39 -5.83 -3.93
N PHE A 27 -0.93 -5.10 -2.95
CA PHE A 27 -0.52 -5.13 -1.55
C PHE A 27 -1.73 -5.21 -0.61
N THR A 28 -1.49 -5.72 0.60
CA THR A 28 -2.47 -5.82 1.68
C THR A 28 -2.58 -4.49 2.42
N TYR A 29 -3.81 -4.05 2.66
CA TYR A 29 -4.13 -2.90 3.50
C TYR A 29 -5.41 -3.18 4.29
N PHE A 30 -5.59 -2.43 5.39
CA PHE A 30 -6.75 -2.51 6.25
C PHE A 30 -7.43 -1.15 6.28
N ALA A 31 -8.74 -1.13 6.04
CA ALA A 31 -9.52 0.08 5.93
C ALA A 31 -10.73 0.03 6.88
N ALA A 32 -11.06 1.16 7.49
CA ALA A 32 -12.29 1.34 8.25
C ALA A 32 -12.98 2.65 7.80
N PRO A 33 -14.31 2.63 7.59
CA PRO A 33 -15.06 3.86 7.35
C PRO A 33 -15.04 4.74 8.60
N ILE A 34 -14.92 6.04 8.38
CA ILE A 34 -15.03 7.07 9.41
C ILE A 34 -16.22 7.92 9.07
N LYS A 35 -17.07 8.15 10.08
CA LYS A 35 -18.17 9.09 9.97
C LYS A 35 -17.69 10.45 10.45
N GLY A 36 -17.98 11.50 9.68
CA GLY A 36 -17.70 12.87 10.13
C GLY A 36 -18.30 13.12 11.52
N GLY A 37 -17.49 13.63 12.44
CA GLY A 37 -17.90 13.91 13.83
C GLY A 37 -17.63 12.78 14.84
N GLU A 38 -16.85 11.75 14.48
CA GLU A 38 -16.34 10.79 15.46
C GLU A 38 -15.51 11.46 16.56
N SER A 39 -15.62 10.95 17.79
CA SER A 39 -14.82 11.45 18.91
C SER A 39 -13.35 11.04 18.76
N PRO A 40 -12.40 11.78 19.35
CA PRO A 40 -10.99 11.40 19.35
C PRO A 40 -10.73 9.99 19.88
N GLU A 41 -11.46 9.57 20.91
CA GLU A 41 -11.38 8.22 21.48
C GLU A 41 -11.80 7.18 20.45
N LYS A 42 -12.87 7.46 19.70
CA LYS A 42 -13.35 6.52 18.69
C LYS A 42 -12.38 6.39 17.51
N LEU A 43 -11.81 7.51 17.06
CA LEU A 43 -10.78 7.51 16.03
C LEU A 43 -9.54 6.72 16.47
N HIS A 44 -9.15 6.86 17.74
CA HIS A 44 -8.03 6.13 18.31
C HIS A 44 -8.30 4.63 18.43
N GLU A 45 -9.51 4.23 18.86
CA GLU A 45 -9.94 2.82 18.85
C GLU A 45 -9.86 2.21 17.45
N THR A 46 -10.35 2.94 16.44
CA THR A 46 -10.29 2.54 15.03
C THR A 46 -8.85 2.35 14.57
N TYR A 47 -7.98 3.31 14.87
CA TYR A 47 -6.55 3.21 14.59
C TYR A 47 -5.93 1.96 15.23
N LEU A 48 -6.19 1.70 16.51
CA LEU A 48 -5.64 0.54 17.22
C LEU A 48 -6.11 -0.79 16.61
N ALA A 49 -7.37 -0.87 16.20
CA ALA A 49 -7.90 -2.06 15.54
C ALA A 49 -7.18 -2.32 14.21
N LEU A 50 -7.07 -1.29 13.35
CA LEU A 50 -6.35 -1.39 12.07
C LEU A 50 -4.87 -1.73 12.27
N HIS A 51 -4.24 -1.14 13.29
CA HIS A 51 -2.82 -1.37 13.59
C HIS A 51 -2.58 -2.81 14.04
N LYS A 52 -3.48 -3.39 14.85
CA LYS A 52 -3.41 -4.82 15.24
C LYS A 52 -3.51 -5.74 14.02
N MET A 53 -4.41 -5.44 13.08
CA MET A 53 -4.54 -6.21 11.83
C MET A 53 -3.28 -6.11 10.96
N ALA A 54 -2.72 -4.90 10.84
CA ALA A 54 -1.47 -4.67 10.12
C ALA A 54 -0.30 -5.46 10.72
N ARG A 55 -0.20 -5.49 12.05
CA ARG A 55 0.81 -6.27 12.77
C ARG A 55 0.65 -7.76 12.51
N TYR A 56 -0.56 -8.29 12.67
CA TYR A 56 -0.85 -9.69 12.36
C TYR A 56 -0.42 -10.08 10.94
N ALA A 57 -0.70 -9.22 9.95
CA ALA A 57 -0.30 -9.48 8.56
C ALA A 57 1.21 -9.51 8.36
N ILE A 58 1.94 -8.60 9.01
CA ILE A 58 3.42 -8.58 8.95
C ILE A 58 4.01 -9.79 9.64
N ASP A 59 3.57 -10.12 10.85
CA ASP A 59 4.11 -11.24 11.63
C ASP A 59 3.89 -12.55 10.86
N THR A 60 2.67 -12.77 10.38
CA THR A 60 2.32 -13.94 9.54
C THR A 60 3.15 -13.98 8.25
N PHE A 61 3.37 -12.84 7.59
CA PHE A 61 4.19 -12.78 6.38
C PHE A 61 5.67 -13.10 6.67
N ARG A 62 6.23 -12.58 7.77
CA ARG A 62 7.60 -12.85 8.21
C ARG A 62 7.80 -14.32 8.55
N GLU A 63 6.87 -14.92 9.28
CA GLU A 63 6.87 -16.35 9.59
C GLU A 63 6.89 -17.21 8.31
N ARG A 64 6.00 -16.92 7.35
CA ARG A 64 5.91 -17.66 6.08
C ARG A 64 7.16 -17.50 5.21
N THR A 65 7.76 -16.32 5.21
CA THR A 65 8.92 -16.00 4.37
C THR A 65 10.26 -16.21 5.05
N LYS A 66 10.27 -16.60 6.34
CA LYS A 66 11.47 -16.72 7.19
C LYS A 66 12.34 -15.45 7.17
N ARG A 67 11.70 -14.28 7.11
CA ARG A 67 12.38 -12.98 7.19
C ARG A 67 12.67 -12.64 8.64
N GLU A 68 13.76 -11.94 8.88
CA GLU A 68 14.14 -11.48 10.23
C GLU A 68 13.06 -10.56 10.80
N GLU A 69 12.85 -10.65 12.11
CA GLU A 69 11.98 -9.75 12.85
C GLU A 69 12.69 -8.39 13.01
N GLU A 70 12.15 -7.35 12.39
CA GLU A 70 12.49 -5.98 12.81
C GLU A 70 11.71 -5.66 14.10
N GLU A 71 12.35 -4.95 15.04
CA GLU A 71 11.79 -4.60 16.35
C GLU A 71 10.47 -3.82 16.27
N GLU A 72 10.32 -2.94 15.25
CA GLU A 72 9.13 -2.11 15.11
C GLU A 72 8.53 -2.20 13.70
N MET A 73 7.20 -2.22 13.65
CA MET A 73 6.43 -2.33 12.42
C MET A 73 6.39 -0.98 11.69
N SER A 74 6.90 -0.93 10.46
CA SER A 74 6.70 0.20 9.56
C SER A 74 5.33 0.15 8.90
N TYR A 75 4.65 1.29 8.76
CA TYR A 75 3.35 1.38 8.08
C TYR A 75 3.11 2.77 7.48
N ASN A 76 2.17 2.85 6.55
CA ASN A 76 1.57 4.12 6.12
C ASN A 76 0.13 4.20 6.61
N LEU A 77 -0.23 5.38 7.13
CA LEU A 77 -1.58 5.72 7.53
C LEU A 77 -2.13 6.76 6.55
N ALA A 78 -3.26 6.47 5.94
CA ALA A 78 -4.08 7.47 5.26
C ALA A 78 -5.34 7.71 6.08
N PHE A 79 -5.71 8.98 6.22
CA PHE A 79 -6.87 9.39 6.97
C PHE A 79 -7.59 10.51 6.21
N THR A 80 -8.81 10.24 5.78
CA THR A 80 -9.72 11.20 5.11
C THR A 80 -10.97 11.41 5.96
N ASP A 81 -11.87 12.27 5.50
CA ASP A 81 -13.19 12.47 6.11
C ASP A 81 -14.14 11.25 5.95
N LYS A 82 -13.73 10.24 5.16
CA LYS A 82 -14.51 9.03 4.89
C LYS A 82 -13.87 7.76 5.41
N LEU A 83 -12.54 7.69 5.47
CA LEU A 83 -11.80 6.44 5.69
C LEU A 83 -10.52 6.65 6.49
N MET A 84 -10.18 5.64 7.30
CA MET A 84 -8.83 5.43 7.80
C MET A 84 -8.29 4.12 7.25
N VAL A 85 -7.06 4.17 6.73
CA VAL A 85 -6.40 3.05 6.08
C VAL A 85 -4.98 2.88 6.60
N ILE A 86 -4.63 1.66 6.99
CA ILE A 86 -3.26 1.27 7.32
C ILE A 86 -2.73 0.30 6.27
N LEU A 87 -1.59 0.67 5.69
CA LEU A 87 -0.77 -0.17 4.83
C LEU A 87 0.47 -0.63 5.60
N PRO A 88 0.56 -1.91 6.02
CA PRO A 88 1.80 -2.47 6.55
C PRO A 88 2.92 -2.39 5.50
N ARG A 89 4.09 -1.89 5.90
CA ARG A 89 5.26 -1.72 5.04
C ARG A 89 6.33 -2.73 5.39
N VAL A 90 6.92 -3.33 4.35
CA VAL A 90 8.00 -4.32 4.48
C VAL A 90 9.30 -3.85 3.80
N TRP A 91 9.20 -2.85 2.90
CA TRP A 91 10.34 -2.23 2.23
C TRP A 91 10.14 -0.73 2.12
N GLU A 92 11.20 0.06 2.27
CA GLU A 92 11.18 1.52 2.06
C GLU A 92 11.24 1.93 0.58
N GLY A 93 11.91 1.13 -0.25
CA GLY A 93 12.06 1.35 -1.68
C GLY A 93 12.71 0.16 -2.37
N LEU A 94 12.72 0.18 -3.71
CA LEU A 94 13.30 -0.87 -4.53
C LEU A 94 14.26 -0.25 -5.54
N ALA A 95 15.44 -0.86 -5.68
CA ALA A 95 16.36 -0.58 -6.76
C ALA A 95 15.90 -1.37 -8.00
N PHE A 96 15.73 -0.69 -9.14
CA PHE A 96 15.27 -1.34 -10.38
C PHE A 96 16.12 -0.88 -11.57
N PRO A 97 16.39 -1.77 -12.55
CA PRO A 97 17.09 -1.38 -13.75
C PRO A 97 16.19 -0.48 -14.61
N THR A 98 16.64 0.74 -14.93
CA THR A 98 15.88 1.64 -15.81
C THR A 98 15.87 1.13 -17.25
N GLY A 99 16.91 0.39 -17.65
CA GLY A 99 17.02 -0.22 -18.98
C GLY A 99 17.16 0.79 -20.12
N LEU A 100 17.41 2.07 -19.81
CA LEU A 100 17.45 3.18 -20.76
C LEU A 100 18.85 3.43 -21.34
N ASN A 101 19.92 3.05 -20.62
CA ASN A 101 21.32 3.21 -21.03
C ASN A 101 22.11 1.90 -20.81
N ASP A 102 23.30 1.75 -21.42
CA ASP A 102 24.23 0.64 -21.20
C ASP A 102 25.56 1.17 -20.59
N PRO A 103 26.04 0.68 -19.43
CA PRO A 103 25.40 -0.30 -18.56
C PRO A 103 24.08 0.22 -17.99
N LYS A 104 23.11 -0.69 -17.81
CA LYS A 104 21.78 -0.37 -17.26
C LYS A 104 21.94 0.34 -15.92
N GLU A 105 21.59 1.63 -15.90
CA GLU A 105 21.53 2.40 -14.66
C GLU A 105 20.42 1.85 -13.76
N THR A 106 20.69 1.83 -12.47
CA THR A 106 19.73 1.39 -11.46
C THR A 106 19.11 2.62 -10.82
N GLY A 107 17.80 2.80 -11.03
CA GLY A 107 17.00 3.81 -10.34
C GLY A 107 16.60 3.34 -8.95
N VAL A 108 16.32 4.27 -8.05
CA VAL A 108 15.82 3.99 -6.70
C VAL A 108 14.56 4.80 -6.46
N VAL A 109 13.42 4.13 -6.57
CA VAL A 109 12.13 4.72 -6.21
C VAL A 109 11.88 4.53 -4.73
N ALA A 110 11.78 5.66 -4.02
CA ALA A 110 11.36 5.69 -2.63
C ALA A 110 9.84 5.86 -2.57
N LEU A 111 9.15 4.88 -1.99
CA LEU A 111 7.71 4.93 -1.80
C LEU A 111 7.41 5.40 -0.37
N ASN A 112 6.74 6.53 -0.21
CA ASN A 112 6.34 7.05 1.10
C ASN A 112 4.81 6.95 1.30
N GLY A 113 4.28 7.56 2.35
CA GLY A 113 2.86 7.53 2.68
C GLY A 113 1.91 8.08 1.61
N THR A 114 2.40 8.85 0.63
CA THR A 114 1.57 9.42 -0.44
C THR A 114 1.11 8.36 -1.45
N ILE A 115 1.61 7.14 -1.35
CA ILE A 115 1.16 6.00 -2.16
C ILE A 115 -0.33 5.70 -1.96
N LEU A 116 -0.83 5.83 -0.74
CA LEU A 116 -2.26 5.70 -0.43
C LEU A 116 -3.09 6.85 -1.01
N GLY A 117 -2.46 7.99 -1.31
CA GLY A 117 -3.06 9.06 -2.10
C GLY A 117 -3.02 8.81 -3.61
N GLY A 118 -2.43 7.70 -4.08
CA GLY A 118 -2.26 7.41 -5.50
C GLY A 118 -1.18 8.26 -6.16
N THR A 119 -0.16 8.66 -5.39
CA THR A 119 0.93 9.51 -5.88
C THR A 119 2.30 8.91 -5.58
N LEU A 120 3.23 9.16 -6.48
CA LEU A 120 4.59 8.67 -6.48
C LEU A 120 5.54 9.84 -6.67
N LEU A 121 6.68 9.82 -5.99
CA LEU A 121 7.80 10.72 -6.26
C LEU A 121 8.99 9.90 -6.80
N VAL A 122 9.54 10.35 -7.92
CA VAL A 122 10.78 9.85 -8.53
C VAL A 122 11.84 10.94 -8.41
N LYS A 123 13.11 10.55 -8.33
CA LYS A 123 14.23 11.48 -8.11
C LYS A 123 14.87 11.93 -9.41
N ASP A 124 14.70 11.17 -10.49
CA ASP A 124 15.21 11.52 -11.80
C ASP A 124 14.24 11.21 -12.96
N GLU A 125 14.59 11.71 -14.14
CA GLU A 125 13.79 11.59 -15.38
C GLU A 125 13.85 10.17 -15.97
N LEU A 126 14.95 9.44 -15.77
CA LEU A 126 15.12 8.08 -16.28
C LEU A 126 14.21 7.09 -15.52
N GLU A 127 14.08 7.25 -14.20
CA GLU A 127 13.13 6.54 -13.35
C GLU A 127 11.69 6.80 -13.81
N TRP A 128 11.36 8.06 -14.10
CA TRP A 128 10.05 8.44 -14.61
C TRP A 128 9.75 7.77 -15.96
N GLU A 129 10.67 7.86 -16.91
CA GLU A 129 10.52 7.26 -18.23
C GLU A 129 10.39 5.75 -18.17
N ALA A 130 11.18 5.07 -17.33
CA ALA A 130 11.13 3.62 -17.15
C ALA A 130 9.75 3.18 -16.62
N LEU A 131 9.22 3.87 -15.60
CA LEU A 131 7.90 3.60 -15.04
C LEU A 131 6.75 3.89 -16.01
N GLN A 132 6.91 4.88 -16.91
CA GLN A 132 5.91 5.13 -17.95
C GLN A 132 5.89 4.05 -19.04
N ARG A 133 7.06 3.55 -19.43
CA ARG A 133 7.19 2.57 -20.52
C ARG A 133 6.74 1.18 -20.11
N ASP A 134 6.90 0.81 -18.83
CA ASP A 134 6.54 -0.51 -18.31
C ASP A 134 5.60 -0.41 -17.09
N GLY A 135 4.30 -0.53 -17.36
CA GLY A 135 3.29 -0.59 -16.30
C GLY A 135 3.39 -1.83 -15.38
N GLY A 136 4.10 -2.88 -15.81
CA GLY A 136 4.41 -4.05 -14.98
C GLY A 136 5.39 -3.72 -13.87
N MET A 137 6.37 -2.87 -14.15
CA MET A 137 7.38 -2.41 -13.19
C MET A 137 6.75 -1.67 -12.00
N LEU A 138 5.79 -0.77 -12.26
CA LEU A 138 5.05 -0.10 -11.19
C LEU A 138 4.29 -1.11 -10.33
N LYS A 139 3.64 -2.11 -10.95
CA LYS A 139 2.89 -3.13 -10.21
C LYS A 139 3.80 -3.97 -9.31
N GLU A 140 4.98 -4.35 -9.78
CA GLU A 140 5.98 -5.06 -8.98
C GLU A 140 6.48 -4.19 -7.83
N LEU A 141 6.85 -2.94 -8.11
CA LEU A 141 7.26 -1.98 -7.10
C LEU A 141 6.19 -1.82 -5.99
N LEU A 142 4.92 -1.66 -6.37
CA LEU A 142 3.81 -1.57 -5.43
C LEU A 142 3.63 -2.87 -4.62
N ARG A 143 3.87 -4.05 -5.22
CA ARG A 143 3.77 -5.34 -4.53
C ARG A 143 4.84 -5.46 -3.44
N GLU A 144 6.07 -5.04 -3.72
CA GLU A 144 7.21 -5.26 -2.82
C GLU A 144 7.20 -4.35 -1.59
N ILE A 145 6.55 -3.18 -1.65
CA ILE A 145 6.57 -2.25 -0.50
C ILE A 145 5.78 -2.70 0.71
N GLY A 146 4.77 -3.52 0.49
CA GLY A 146 3.86 -4.00 1.51
C GLY A 146 3.84 -5.51 1.54
N VAL A 147 2.93 -6.04 2.36
CA VAL A 147 2.66 -7.47 2.35
C VAL A 147 1.86 -7.80 1.08
N PRO A 148 2.32 -8.71 0.19
CA PRO A 148 1.61 -8.98 -1.06
C PRO A 148 0.16 -9.44 -0.84
N PHE A 149 -0.78 -8.92 -1.63
CA PHE A 149 -2.20 -9.27 -1.49
C PHE A 149 -2.46 -10.78 -1.64
N SER A 150 -1.68 -11.47 -2.47
CA SER A 150 -1.79 -12.91 -2.69
C SER A 150 -1.67 -13.72 -1.39
N GLU A 151 -0.89 -13.25 -0.42
CA GLU A 151 -0.66 -13.92 0.86
C GLU A 151 -1.92 -13.99 1.72
N PHE A 152 -2.83 -13.01 1.59
CA PHE A 152 -4.02 -12.87 2.43
C PHE A 152 -5.32 -12.86 1.63
N SER A 153 -5.26 -13.06 0.31
CA SER A 153 -6.42 -12.94 -0.59
C SER A 153 -7.62 -13.80 -0.15
N GLY A 154 -7.39 -15.04 0.32
CA GLY A 154 -8.45 -15.91 0.84
C GLY A 154 -9.03 -15.47 2.19
N GLU A 155 -8.23 -14.82 3.04
CA GLU A 155 -8.64 -14.33 4.36
C GLU A 155 -9.39 -12.99 4.24
N ILE A 156 -8.95 -12.13 3.32
CA ILE A 156 -9.53 -10.81 3.05
C ILE A 156 -10.82 -10.91 2.22
N LEU A 157 -10.84 -11.71 1.14
CA LEU A 157 -12.01 -11.82 0.26
C LEU A 157 -13.06 -12.81 0.77
N GLY A 158 -12.67 -13.77 1.61
CA GLY A 158 -13.54 -14.85 2.07
C GLY A 158 -14.54 -14.48 3.18
N GLY A 159 -14.65 -13.21 3.57
CA GLY A 159 -15.52 -12.79 4.67
C GLY A 159 -15.15 -13.36 6.05
N ARG A 160 -13.98 -14.00 6.18
CA ARG A 160 -13.34 -14.36 7.46
C ARG A 160 -12.37 -13.27 7.93
N GLY A 161 -12.63 -12.02 7.51
CA GLY A 161 -11.81 -10.84 7.76
C GLY A 161 -11.88 -10.28 9.17
N LEU A 162 -11.98 -11.14 10.18
CA LEU A 162 -11.42 -10.91 11.51
C LEU A 162 -10.92 -12.28 11.99
N PRO A 163 -9.63 -12.45 12.32
CA PRO A 163 -9.22 -13.62 13.09
C PRO A 163 -10.11 -13.68 14.33
N SER A 164 -10.74 -14.83 14.56
CA SER A 164 -11.52 -15.10 15.75
C SER A 164 -10.60 -14.95 16.96
N GLY A 165 -10.67 -13.78 17.62
CA GLY A 165 -9.77 -13.40 18.72
C GLY A 165 -9.45 -11.91 18.85
N VAL A 166 -9.95 -11.02 17.97
CA VAL A 166 -9.63 -9.56 18.00
C VAL A 166 -10.84 -8.67 18.37
N LEU A 167 -11.89 -9.24 18.97
CA LEU A 167 -12.97 -8.49 19.64
C LEU A 167 -13.04 -8.87 21.11
#